data_AF-D6TKD4-F1
#
_entry.id   AF-D6TKD4-F1
#
_cell.length_a   1.000
_cell.length_b   1.000
_cell.length_c   1.000
_cell.angle_alpha   90.00
_cell.angle_beta   90.00
_cell.angle_gamma   90.00
#
_symmetry.space_group_name_H-M   'P 1'
#
loop_
_entity.id
_entity.type
_entity.pdbx_description
1 polymer ?
#
loop_
_entity_poly.entity_id
_entity_poly.type
_entity_poly.pdbx_seq_one_letter_code
_entity_poly.pdbx_strand_id
1 'polypeptide(L)'
;MQSRYCPNCGAEVSATSRYCPRCNFDMFARQDAPGANVQAMDRATPLPVSPMLTQTPFPQQGPISQPGFAPQGPVSQPGFGPQGAPPTSEPAWAYQQGLTPMPPSQPKRRGGIGRTLLIILLLLAFVGAGGYLAYALLVQNATQPQITSQTLSTTVKYAGVDVTLTRLEQAQRFIDDPHSAGDGMLRVHLLADNKTNVPVNMVYSDITRLVLPGGKVVQPTYVNGNAGLAAGKSHSDWVDFAVPSGTNTGQIALRLGGANEAQIDVSLSSNSGVSTYQPQTTQIGKALDSKESFYGLDWTLDSATTQWSIDGKQASKGMRYVTVTLKVNSALEQTAIPGSAFDYATLTAGSTTARPALTTLPVSFDKGTQGTSGTITFLVPQDQKHLTLTLHAPTGSGFTDATITFDVK
;
A
#
# COMPACT_ATOMS: atom_id res chain seq x y z
N MET A 1 12.24 -16.57 -30.40
CA MET A 1 11.03 -16.25 -29.60
C MET A 1 10.85 -14.74 -29.68
N GLN A 2 9.65 -14.21 -29.96
CA GLN A 2 9.44 -12.76 -29.95
C GLN A 2 9.34 -12.28 -28.50
N SER A 3 10.24 -11.41 -28.08
CA SER A 3 10.15 -10.67 -26.83
C SER A 3 9.42 -9.34 -27.03
N ARG A 4 8.86 -8.80 -25.94
CA ARG A 4 8.16 -7.51 -25.92
C ARG A 4 8.67 -6.66 -24.78
N TYR A 5 8.75 -5.34 -24.97
CA TYR A 5 9.21 -4.44 -23.91
C TYR A 5 8.04 -3.93 -23.08
N CYS A 6 8.24 -3.80 -21.77
CA CYS A 6 7.26 -3.24 -20.85
C CYS A 6 7.09 -1.73 -21.10
N PRO A 7 5.87 -1.23 -21.43
CA PRO A 7 5.67 0.18 -21.72
C PRO A 7 5.85 1.09 -20.50
N ASN A 8 5.85 0.54 -19.28
CA ASN A 8 5.99 1.29 -18.03
C ASN A 8 7.44 1.39 -17.52
N CYS A 9 8.35 0.52 -17.94
CA CYS A 9 9.73 0.51 -17.41
C CYS A 9 10.83 0.09 -18.41
N GLY A 10 10.48 -0.20 -19.66
CA GLY A 10 11.43 -0.60 -20.71
C GLY A 10 12.03 -2.01 -20.56
N ALA A 11 11.72 -2.76 -19.50
CA ALA A 11 12.24 -4.11 -19.31
C ALA A 11 11.79 -5.05 -20.44
N GLU A 12 12.66 -5.96 -20.87
CA GLU A 12 12.28 -7.07 -21.75
C GLU A 12 11.36 -8.03 -20.97
N VAL A 13 10.27 -8.45 -21.61
CA VAL A 13 9.23 -9.32 -21.05
C VAL A 13 8.93 -10.43 -22.06
N SER A 14 8.75 -11.65 -21.57
CA SER A 14 8.22 -12.74 -22.40
C SER A 14 6.86 -12.36 -22.98
N ALA A 15 6.58 -12.77 -24.23
CA ALA A 15 5.28 -12.61 -24.85
C ALA A 15 4.12 -13.20 -24.01
N THR A 16 4.41 -14.20 -23.17
CA THR A 16 3.43 -14.89 -22.31
C THR A 16 3.24 -14.29 -20.91
N SER A 17 4.16 -13.44 -20.42
CA SER A 17 4.07 -12.95 -19.04
C SER A 17 2.98 -11.89 -18.88
N ARG A 18 2.02 -12.12 -17.98
CA ARG A 18 0.96 -11.16 -17.66
C ARG A 18 1.48 -9.90 -16.97
N TYR A 19 2.36 -10.06 -15.99
CA TYR A 19 2.96 -8.95 -15.26
C TYR A 19 4.42 -8.77 -15.68
N CYS A 20 4.87 -7.53 -15.79
CA CYS A 20 6.29 -7.24 -15.97
C CYS A 20 7.07 -7.63 -14.70
N PRO A 21 8.10 -8.51 -14.78
CA PRO A 21 8.83 -8.96 -13.58
C PRO A 21 9.65 -7.84 -12.91
N ARG A 22 9.89 -6.71 -13.59
CA ARG A 22 10.68 -5.58 -13.07
C ARG A 22 9.84 -4.54 -12.32
N CYS A 23 8.57 -4.33 -12.69
CA CYS A 23 7.72 -3.27 -12.12
C CYS A 23 6.28 -3.70 -11.80
N ASN A 24 5.95 -5.00 -11.95
CA ASN A 24 4.63 -5.60 -11.71
C ASN A 24 3.46 -5.01 -12.53
N PHE A 25 3.75 -4.28 -13.61
CA PHE A 25 2.75 -3.70 -14.52
C PHE A 25 2.01 -4.79 -15.31
N ASP A 26 0.67 -4.74 -15.37
CA ASP A 26 -0.16 -5.69 -16.15
C ASP A 26 -0.06 -5.34 -17.65
N MET A 27 0.55 -6.24 -18.42
CA MET A 27 0.81 -6.10 -19.84
C MET A 27 -0.45 -6.24 -20.72
N PHE A 28 -1.57 -6.69 -20.16
CA PHE A 28 -2.82 -6.97 -20.88
C PHE A 28 -3.93 -5.96 -20.59
N ALA A 29 -3.86 -5.20 -19.50
CA ALA A 29 -4.87 -4.22 -19.08
C ALA A 29 -5.17 -3.08 -20.09
N ARG A 30 -4.44 -2.99 -21.21
CA ARG A 30 -4.66 -2.02 -22.30
C ARG A 30 -5.30 -2.62 -23.57
N GLN A 31 -5.44 -3.95 -23.67
CA GLN A 31 -6.02 -4.60 -24.86
C GLN A 31 -7.56 -4.62 -24.84
N ASP A 32 -8.19 -4.51 -23.67
CA ASP A 32 -9.65 -4.54 -23.51
C ASP A 32 -10.33 -3.15 -23.67
N ALA A 33 -9.58 -2.12 -24.08
CA ALA A 33 -10.15 -0.82 -24.42
C ALA A 33 -10.65 -0.83 -25.89
N PRO A 34 -11.96 -0.71 -26.16
CA PRO A 34 -12.48 -0.78 -27.52
C PRO A 34 -12.06 0.45 -28.33
N GLY A 35 -11.07 0.28 -29.22
CA GLY A 35 -10.65 1.31 -30.18
C GLY A 35 -9.20 1.23 -30.69
N ALA A 36 -8.29 0.51 -30.01
CA ALA A 36 -6.87 0.48 -30.36
C ALA A 36 -6.53 -0.59 -31.42
N ASN A 37 -6.99 -0.41 -32.67
CA ASN A 37 -6.57 -1.26 -33.78
C ASN A 37 -5.17 -0.85 -34.27
N VAL A 38 -4.15 -1.67 -34.00
CA VAL A 38 -2.76 -1.39 -34.40
C VAL A 38 -2.52 -1.86 -35.84
N GLN A 39 -2.80 -0.97 -36.79
CA GLN A 39 -2.22 -1.04 -38.13
C GLN A 39 -1.29 0.14 -38.35
N ALA A 40 -0.17 -0.12 -39.02
CA ALA A 40 0.87 0.87 -39.26
C ALA A 40 0.35 2.03 -40.12
N MET A 41 0.65 3.26 -39.71
CA MET A 41 0.51 4.45 -40.55
C MET A 41 1.77 5.30 -40.51
N ASP A 42 2.49 5.25 -41.63
CA ASP A 42 3.42 6.29 -42.03
C ASP A 42 2.71 7.64 -42.22
N ARG A 43 3.52 8.69 -42.04
CA ARG A 43 3.36 10.04 -42.63
C ARG A 43 2.35 10.99 -41.96
N ALA A 44 2.81 12.24 -41.86
CA ALA A 44 2.22 13.29 -41.03
C ALA A 44 1.12 14.11 -41.71
N THR A 45 0.15 14.58 -40.90
CA THR A 45 -0.46 15.92 -41.04
C THR A 45 -1.03 16.35 -39.67
N PRO A 46 -0.89 17.62 -39.25
CA PRO A 46 -1.44 18.11 -37.98
C PRO A 46 -2.95 18.42 -38.12
N LEU A 47 -3.74 18.04 -37.12
CA LEU A 47 -5.17 18.39 -37.04
C LEU A 47 -5.39 19.63 -36.14
N PRO A 48 -6.45 20.42 -36.41
CA PRO A 48 -6.62 21.75 -35.83
C PRO A 48 -7.15 21.73 -34.39
N VAL A 49 -6.81 22.77 -33.64
CA VAL A 49 -7.37 23.09 -32.33
C VAL A 49 -8.85 23.47 -32.47
N SER A 50 -9.70 23.04 -31.54
CA SER A 50 -11.09 23.51 -31.40
C SER A 50 -11.51 23.55 -29.93
N PRO A 51 -12.50 24.40 -29.57
CA PRO A 51 -12.46 25.12 -28.29
C PRO A 51 -13.24 24.46 -27.15
N MET A 52 -13.07 25.04 -25.95
CA MET A 52 -13.79 24.69 -24.73
C MET A 52 -15.31 24.68 -24.92
N LEU A 53 -15.99 23.73 -24.29
CA LEU A 53 -17.42 23.81 -24.01
C LEU A 53 -17.72 23.64 -22.52
N THR A 54 -18.81 24.29 -22.13
CA THR A 54 -19.23 24.59 -20.76
C THR A 54 -19.87 23.40 -20.04
N GLN A 55 -19.76 23.43 -18.71
CA GLN A 55 -20.41 22.47 -17.82
C GLN A 55 -21.93 22.58 -17.88
N THR A 56 -22.62 21.44 -17.77
CA THR A 56 -24.04 21.35 -17.40
C THR A 56 -24.20 20.37 -16.22
N PRO A 57 -25.09 20.64 -15.26
CA PRO A 57 -25.26 19.79 -14.08
C PRO A 57 -26.21 18.62 -14.36
N PHE A 58 -25.83 17.41 -13.94
CA PHE A 58 -26.72 16.23 -13.96
C PHE A 58 -27.42 16.03 -12.59
N PRO A 59 -28.69 15.59 -12.57
CA PRO A 59 -29.46 15.40 -11.35
C PRO A 59 -29.15 14.08 -10.63
N GLN A 60 -29.49 14.04 -9.34
CA GLN A 60 -29.37 12.86 -8.48
C GLN A 60 -30.22 11.67 -8.98
N GLN A 61 -29.70 10.46 -8.85
CA GLN A 61 -30.45 9.21 -8.94
C GLN A 61 -30.28 8.38 -7.66
N GLY A 62 -31.34 7.69 -7.25
CA GLY A 62 -31.46 7.02 -5.96
C GLY A 62 -30.78 5.63 -5.88
N PRO A 63 -30.93 4.93 -4.73
CA PRO A 63 -30.21 3.70 -4.46
C PRO A 63 -30.71 2.51 -5.30
N ILE A 64 -29.78 1.79 -5.92
CA ILE A 64 -30.04 0.54 -6.65
C ILE A 64 -29.85 -0.65 -5.70
N SER A 65 -30.86 -1.52 -5.61
CA SER A 65 -30.83 -2.77 -4.85
C SER A 65 -29.96 -3.83 -5.52
N GLN A 66 -29.05 -4.47 -4.79
CA GLN A 66 -28.30 -5.64 -5.28
C GLN A 66 -29.05 -6.96 -5.02
N PRO A 67 -29.10 -7.90 -5.99
CA PRO A 67 -29.51 -9.29 -5.74
C PRO A 67 -28.37 -10.07 -5.06
N GLY A 68 -28.71 -10.92 -4.10
CA GLY A 68 -27.74 -11.76 -3.38
C GLY A 68 -27.23 -12.95 -4.19
N PHE A 69 -25.96 -13.29 -4.01
CA PHE A 69 -25.34 -14.51 -4.56
C PHE A 69 -25.47 -15.69 -3.59
N ALA A 70 -25.89 -16.84 -4.11
CA ALA A 70 -25.86 -18.12 -3.38
C ALA A 70 -24.51 -18.84 -3.58
N PRO A 71 -24.02 -19.60 -2.57
CA PRO A 71 -22.75 -20.32 -2.68
C PRO A 71 -22.84 -21.54 -3.60
N GLN A 72 -21.83 -21.74 -4.45
CA GLN A 72 -21.68 -22.92 -5.30
C GLN A 72 -20.98 -24.07 -4.56
N GLY A 73 -21.36 -25.31 -4.88
CA GLY A 73 -20.80 -26.53 -4.27
C GLY A 73 -19.41 -26.94 -4.82
N PRO A 74 -18.78 -27.98 -4.23
CA PRO A 74 -17.42 -28.39 -4.58
C PRO A 74 -17.33 -29.13 -5.92
N VAL A 75 -16.27 -28.83 -6.68
CA VAL A 75 -15.99 -29.40 -8.01
C VAL A 75 -15.08 -30.64 -7.89
N SER A 76 -15.41 -31.70 -8.62
CA SER A 76 -14.65 -32.96 -8.66
C SER A 76 -13.49 -32.90 -9.67
N GLN A 77 -12.31 -33.44 -9.31
CA GLN A 77 -11.20 -33.65 -10.24
C GLN A 77 -11.28 -35.02 -10.94
N PRO A 78 -10.94 -35.12 -12.24
CA PRO A 78 -10.66 -36.39 -12.92
C PRO A 78 -9.16 -36.76 -12.81
N GLY A 79 -8.86 -38.05 -12.67
CA GLY A 79 -7.49 -38.55 -12.47
C GLY A 79 -6.84 -39.18 -13.71
N PHE A 80 -5.55 -39.50 -13.57
CA PHE A 80 -4.76 -40.32 -14.49
C PHE A 80 -3.86 -41.30 -13.71
N GLY A 81 -3.77 -42.55 -14.17
CA GLY A 81 -2.69 -43.51 -13.84
C GLY A 81 -1.94 -43.90 -15.13
N PRO A 82 -1.27 -45.08 -15.25
CA PRO A 82 -1.17 -46.22 -14.30
C PRO A 82 0.25 -46.90 -14.25
N GLN A 83 0.32 -48.17 -13.76
CA GLN A 83 1.44 -49.16 -13.80
C GLN A 83 2.58 -48.95 -12.76
N GLY A 84 3.11 -49.92 -12.00
CA GLY A 84 2.87 -51.37 -11.75
C GLY A 84 3.65 -51.80 -10.46
N ALA A 85 3.84 -53.06 -10.03
CA ALA A 85 3.46 -54.41 -10.50
C ALA A 85 3.33 -55.41 -9.27
N PRO A 86 3.68 -56.73 -9.24
CA PRO A 86 2.81 -57.73 -8.55
C PRO A 86 3.54 -58.69 -7.53
N PRO A 87 3.19 -60.00 -7.33
CA PRO A 87 2.20 -60.45 -6.34
C PRO A 87 2.58 -61.70 -5.47
N THR A 88 1.85 -61.93 -4.37
CA THR A 88 1.63 -63.24 -3.69
C THR A 88 0.50 -63.08 -2.66
N SER A 89 -0.35 -64.06 -2.29
CA SER A 89 -0.79 -65.31 -2.94
C SER A 89 -2.02 -65.83 -2.16
N GLU A 90 -3.00 -66.38 -2.88
CA GLU A 90 -4.26 -66.99 -2.37
C GLU A 90 -4.03 -68.31 -1.57
N PRO A 91 -5.02 -68.95 -0.88
CA PRO A 91 -6.33 -69.34 -1.45
C PRO A 91 -7.58 -69.30 -0.53
N ALA A 92 -8.72 -69.62 -1.16
CA ALA A 92 -10.08 -69.40 -0.67
C ALA A 92 -10.82 -70.67 -0.20
N TRP A 93 -11.84 -70.46 0.64
CA TRP A 93 -13.04 -71.28 0.83
C TRP A 93 -14.09 -70.44 1.56
N ALA A 94 -15.41 -70.66 1.51
CA ALA A 94 -16.36 -71.30 0.59
C ALA A 94 -17.74 -71.18 1.29
N TYR A 95 -18.79 -70.98 0.52
CA TYR A 95 -20.23 -70.96 0.82
C TYR A 95 -20.85 -71.45 2.17
N GLN A 96 -22.01 -70.81 2.44
CA GLN A 96 -23.29 -71.36 2.96
C GLN A 96 -23.70 -71.29 4.45
N GLN A 97 -24.80 -70.55 4.65
CA GLN A 97 -26.04 -70.88 5.39
C GLN A 97 -25.99 -71.28 6.88
N GLY A 98 -26.72 -70.50 7.69
CA GLY A 98 -27.11 -70.85 9.06
C GLY A 98 -28.27 -69.96 9.55
N LEU A 99 -29.51 -70.36 9.26
CA LEU A 99 -30.71 -69.72 9.82
C LEU A 99 -30.86 -70.07 11.30
N THR A 100 -30.96 -69.07 12.19
CA THR A 100 -31.55 -69.25 13.52
C THR A 100 -32.57 -68.16 13.82
N PRO A 101 -33.67 -68.44 14.54
CA PRO A 101 -34.77 -67.49 14.70
C PRO A 101 -34.49 -66.53 15.85
N MET A 102 -34.57 -65.22 15.61
CA MET A 102 -34.60 -64.25 16.70
C MET A 102 -35.97 -64.27 17.41
N PRO A 103 -36.02 -64.27 18.75
CA PRO A 103 -37.27 -64.11 19.48
C PRO A 103 -37.82 -62.68 19.32
N PRO A 104 -39.15 -62.48 19.43
CA PRO A 104 -39.78 -61.18 19.20
C PRO A 104 -39.37 -60.14 20.26
N SER A 105 -38.57 -59.15 19.85
CA SER A 105 -38.20 -58.01 20.70
C SER A 105 -39.43 -57.13 20.96
N GLN A 106 -39.88 -57.07 22.21
CA GLN A 106 -41.09 -56.35 22.61
C GLN A 106 -41.04 -54.85 22.28
N PRO A 107 -42.17 -54.22 21.89
CA PRO A 107 -42.26 -52.78 21.68
C PRO A 107 -42.17 -52.03 23.03
N LYS A 108 -40.95 -51.58 23.38
CA LYS A 108 -40.73 -50.78 24.58
C LYS A 108 -41.42 -49.42 24.42
N ARG A 109 -42.50 -49.21 25.19
CA ARG A 109 -43.38 -48.02 25.11
C ARG A 109 -42.59 -46.71 25.18
N ARG A 110 -42.53 -45.98 24.05
CA ARG A 110 -42.15 -44.56 24.01
C ARG A 110 -43.23 -43.73 24.73
N GLY A 111 -43.02 -43.44 26.01
CA GLY A 111 -43.91 -42.61 26.81
C GLY A 111 -43.17 -41.93 27.96
N GLY A 112 -42.58 -40.76 27.70
CA GLY A 112 -41.90 -39.95 28.72
C GLY A 112 -40.83 -39.01 28.18
N ILE A 113 -39.89 -39.54 27.38
CA ILE A 113 -38.65 -38.84 26.97
C ILE A 113 -38.93 -37.48 26.29
N GLY A 114 -39.92 -37.41 25.40
CA GLY A 114 -40.28 -36.15 24.73
C GLY A 114 -40.76 -35.04 25.67
N ARG A 115 -41.36 -35.39 26.82
CA ARG A 115 -41.82 -34.41 27.81
C ARG A 115 -40.65 -33.86 28.62
N THR A 116 -39.68 -34.71 28.97
CA THR A 116 -38.44 -34.30 29.65
C THR A 116 -37.56 -33.41 28.76
N LEU A 117 -37.41 -33.78 27.48
CA LEU A 117 -36.66 -32.98 26.50
C LEU A 117 -37.28 -31.60 26.28
N LEU A 118 -38.61 -31.51 26.21
CA LEU A 118 -39.33 -30.25 26.05
C LEU A 118 -39.21 -29.36 27.30
N ILE A 119 -39.17 -29.93 28.51
CA ILE A 119 -38.89 -29.18 29.75
C ILE A 119 -37.46 -28.65 29.77
N ILE A 120 -36.47 -29.43 29.33
CA ILE A 120 -35.07 -28.99 29.25
C ILE A 120 -34.90 -27.85 28.23
N LEU A 121 -35.55 -27.96 27.06
CA LEU A 121 -35.57 -26.89 26.06
C LEU A 121 -36.23 -25.60 26.58
N LEU A 122 -37.34 -25.72 27.30
CA LEU A 122 -37.99 -24.56 27.93
C LEU A 122 -37.09 -23.92 29.01
N LEU A 123 -36.40 -24.72 29.83
CA LEU A 123 -35.44 -24.20 30.81
C LEU A 123 -34.26 -23.48 30.14
N LEU A 124 -33.68 -24.06 29.08
CA LEU A 124 -32.62 -23.42 28.30
C LEU A 124 -33.09 -22.12 27.64
N ALA A 125 -34.32 -22.09 27.09
CA ALA A 125 -34.92 -20.89 26.55
C ALA A 125 -35.16 -19.81 27.63
N PHE A 126 -35.59 -20.21 28.84
CA PHE A 126 -35.82 -19.29 29.95
C PHE A 126 -34.53 -18.71 30.52
N VAL A 127 -33.49 -19.55 30.69
CA VAL A 127 -32.15 -19.10 31.12
C VAL A 127 -31.49 -18.26 30.04
N GLY A 128 -31.63 -18.62 28.76
CA GLY A 128 -31.12 -17.85 27.62
C GLY A 128 -31.80 -16.47 27.50
N ALA A 129 -33.13 -16.42 27.56
CA ALA A 129 -33.88 -15.17 27.51
C ALA A 129 -33.65 -14.29 28.75
N GLY A 130 -33.64 -14.89 29.95
CA GLY A 130 -33.35 -14.19 31.20
C GLY A 130 -31.92 -13.64 31.25
N GLY A 131 -30.94 -14.44 30.80
CA GLY A 131 -29.54 -14.01 30.65
C GLY A 131 -29.37 -12.91 29.61
N TYR A 132 -30.04 -13.01 28.46
CA TYR A 132 -30.05 -11.97 27.43
C TYR A 132 -30.68 -10.67 27.93
N LEU A 133 -31.81 -10.72 28.63
CA LEU A 133 -32.47 -9.55 29.21
C LEU A 133 -31.63 -8.90 30.33
N ALA A 134 -31.03 -9.71 31.22
CA ALA A 134 -30.13 -9.20 32.25
C ALA A 134 -28.87 -8.55 31.64
N TYR A 135 -28.28 -9.18 30.62
CA TYR A 135 -27.15 -8.63 29.86
C TYR A 135 -27.54 -7.32 29.15
N ALA A 136 -28.69 -7.28 28.47
CA ALA A 136 -29.19 -6.07 27.83
C ALA A 136 -29.39 -4.93 28.85
N LEU A 137 -30.01 -5.20 30.00
CA LEU A 137 -30.23 -4.18 31.04
C LEU A 137 -28.93 -3.71 31.72
N LEU A 138 -27.91 -4.57 31.84
CA LEU A 138 -26.62 -4.21 32.42
C LEU A 138 -25.71 -3.47 31.43
N VAL A 139 -25.74 -3.83 30.14
CA VAL A 139 -24.86 -3.26 29.10
C VAL A 139 -25.45 -2.00 28.47
N GLN A 140 -26.77 -1.91 28.26
CA GLN A 140 -27.40 -0.73 27.64
C GLN A 140 -27.41 0.51 28.54
N ASN A 141 -27.10 0.36 29.84
CA ASN A 141 -26.98 1.48 30.79
C ASN A 141 -25.55 2.00 30.95
N ALA A 142 -24.60 1.55 30.12
CA ALA A 142 -23.24 2.09 30.11
C ALA A 142 -23.22 3.52 29.54
N THR A 143 -23.29 4.53 30.43
CA THR A 143 -23.11 5.93 30.03
C THR A 143 -21.67 6.18 29.58
N GLN A 144 -21.52 6.92 28.47
CA GLN A 144 -20.24 7.43 27.98
C GLN A 144 -19.71 8.48 28.97
N PRO A 145 -18.51 8.30 29.56
CA PRO A 145 -17.87 9.36 30.34
C PRO A 145 -17.67 10.64 29.53
N GLN A 146 -17.55 11.78 30.22
CA GLN A 146 -17.26 13.06 29.58
C GLN A 146 -16.06 12.94 28.63
N ILE A 147 -16.28 13.37 27.38
CA ILE A 147 -15.24 13.45 26.36
C ILE A 147 -14.76 14.89 26.28
N THR A 148 -13.46 15.12 26.45
CA THR A 148 -12.80 16.39 26.19
C THR A 148 -12.21 16.35 24.78
N SER A 149 -12.59 17.28 23.91
CA SER A 149 -12.16 17.31 22.50
C SER A 149 -11.25 18.49 22.19
N GLN A 150 -10.28 18.27 21.30
CA GLN A 150 -9.41 19.31 20.73
C GLN A 150 -9.35 19.13 19.21
N THR A 151 -9.56 20.19 18.43
CA THR A 151 -9.36 20.15 16.97
C THR A 151 -7.89 20.28 16.62
N LEU A 152 -7.50 19.60 15.53
CA LEU A 152 -6.18 19.68 14.91
C LEU A 152 -6.35 19.95 13.40
N SER A 153 -5.31 20.47 12.77
CA SER A 153 -5.23 20.65 11.31
C SER A 153 -3.81 20.40 10.82
N THR A 154 -3.14 19.40 11.40
CA THR A 154 -1.76 19.05 11.04
C THR A 154 -1.78 17.98 9.96
N THR A 155 -1.13 18.25 8.83
CA THR A 155 -0.94 17.28 7.74
C THR A 155 0.52 16.90 7.58
N VAL A 156 0.78 15.62 7.42
CA VAL A 156 2.12 15.08 7.10
C VAL A 156 2.02 14.00 6.03
N LYS A 157 3.05 13.84 5.19
CA LYS A 157 3.05 12.83 4.12
C LYS A 157 3.66 11.51 4.62
N TYR A 158 2.89 10.44 4.56
CA TYR A 158 3.30 9.08 4.91
C TYR A 158 3.02 8.15 3.73
N ALA A 159 4.02 7.37 3.28
CA ALA A 159 3.91 6.50 2.10
C ALA A 159 3.29 7.18 0.85
N GLY A 160 3.55 8.48 0.64
CA GLY A 160 2.98 9.29 -0.44
C GLY A 160 1.57 9.85 -0.15
N VAL A 161 0.85 9.31 0.83
CA VAL A 161 -0.50 9.75 1.26
C VAL A 161 -0.39 10.97 2.18
N ASP A 162 -1.27 11.96 2.00
CA ASP A 162 -1.36 13.10 2.92
C ASP A 162 -2.23 12.69 4.12
N VAL A 163 -1.66 12.58 5.32
CA VAL A 163 -2.35 12.18 6.55
C VAL A 163 -2.57 13.41 7.42
N THR A 164 -3.83 13.80 7.60
CA THR A 164 -4.24 14.94 8.42
C THR A 164 -4.81 14.46 9.75
N LEU A 165 -4.24 14.94 10.86
CA LEU A 165 -4.82 14.79 12.19
C LEU A 165 -5.88 15.89 12.35
N THR A 166 -7.13 15.50 12.54
CA THR A 166 -8.30 16.40 12.51
C THR A 166 -8.86 16.69 13.91
N ARG A 167 -8.82 15.72 14.82
CA ARG A 167 -9.38 15.84 16.17
C ARG A 167 -8.72 14.86 17.14
N LEU A 168 -8.58 15.30 18.39
CA LEU A 168 -8.27 14.47 19.55
C LEU A 168 -9.50 14.42 20.46
N GLU A 169 -9.73 13.27 21.07
CA GLU A 169 -10.75 13.06 22.10
C GLU A 169 -10.12 12.33 23.29
N GLN A 170 -10.27 12.87 24.50
CA GLN A 170 -9.85 12.24 25.76
C GLN A 170 -11.07 11.87 26.59
N ALA A 171 -11.07 10.66 27.15
CA ALA A 171 -12.11 10.17 28.05
C ALA A 171 -11.52 9.19 29.06
N GLN A 172 -12.26 8.86 30.13
CA GLN A 172 -11.86 7.77 31.02
C GLN A 172 -11.94 6.40 30.32
N ARG A 173 -12.94 6.24 29.46
CA ARG A 173 -13.15 5.11 28.54
C ARG A 173 -14.00 5.55 27.36
N PHE A 174 -13.93 4.81 26.26
CA PHE A 174 -14.88 4.91 25.15
C PHE A 174 -15.80 3.68 25.15
N ILE A 175 -17.13 3.88 25.11
CA ILE A 175 -18.08 2.76 25.18
C ILE A 175 -18.17 1.94 23.88
N ASP A 176 -17.63 2.46 22.79
CA ASP A 176 -17.51 1.81 21.48
C ASP A 176 -16.13 1.13 21.26
N ASP A 177 -15.15 1.32 22.15
CA ASP A 177 -13.89 0.56 22.17
C ASP A 177 -14.02 -0.67 23.10
N PRO A 178 -14.06 -1.91 22.57
CA PRO A 178 -14.16 -3.13 23.38
C PRO A 178 -12.91 -3.43 24.21
N HIS A 179 -11.80 -2.75 23.95
CA HIS A 179 -10.53 -2.85 24.67
C HIS A 179 -10.23 -1.63 25.54
N SER A 180 -11.21 -0.73 25.72
CA SER A 180 -11.01 0.50 26.49
C SER A 180 -10.51 0.22 27.90
N ALA A 181 -9.36 0.80 28.23
CA ALA A 181 -8.80 0.73 29.58
C ALA A 181 -9.61 1.60 30.56
N GLY A 182 -9.47 1.31 31.86
CA GLY A 182 -10.15 2.01 32.94
C GLY A 182 -9.36 3.18 33.54
N ASP A 183 -8.12 3.39 33.11
CA ASP A 183 -7.18 4.41 33.61
C ASP A 183 -7.04 5.62 32.69
N GLY A 184 -7.70 5.64 31.53
CA GLY A 184 -7.78 6.77 30.60
C GLY A 184 -7.52 6.37 29.14
N MET A 185 -8.13 7.12 28.21
CA MET A 185 -8.06 6.87 26.77
C MET A 185 -7.82 8.15 25.98
N LEU A 186 -7.08 8.04 24.88
CA LEU A 186 -6.94 9.06 23.84
C LEU A 186 -7.33 8.46 22.48
N ARG A 187 -8.30 9.08 21.81
CA ARG A 187 -8.73 8.80 20.44
C ARG A 187 -8.18 9.87 19.51
N VAL A 188 -7.53 9.43 18.43
CA VAL A 188 -6.94 10.30 17.41
C VAL A 188 -7.69 10.09 16.10
N HIS A 189 -8.38 11.14 15.63
CA HIS A 189 -9.09 11.14 14.35
C HIS A 189 -8.14 11.53 13.21
N LEU A 190 -8.17 10.75 12.15
CA LEU A 190 -7.31 10.86 10.97
C LEU A 190 -8.16 11.05 9.71
N LEU A 191 -7.63 11.82 8.77
CA LEU A 191 -8.09 11.90 7.39
C LEU A 191 -6.89 11.61 6.48
N ALA A 192 -6.89 10.46 5.83
CA ALA A 192 -5.89 10.07 4.85
C ALA A 192 -6.40 10.44 3.44
N ASP A 193 -5.58 11.12 2.65
CA ASP A 193 -5.90 11.52 1.28
C ASP A 193 -4.82 11.02 0.30
N ASN A 194 -5.16 9.96 -0.44
CA ASN A 194 -4.24 9.32 -1.38
C ASN A 194 -4.28 10.00 -2.74
N LYS A 195 -3.45 11.04 -2.90
CA LYS A 195 -3.24 11.75 -4.17
C LYS A 195 -2.27 11.03 -5.13
N THR A 196 -1.77 9.85 -4.76
CA THR A 196 -0.84 9.06 -5.59
C THR A 196 -1.59 8.31 -6.68
N ASN A 197 -0.86 7.81 -7.68
CA ASN A 197 -1.43 6.97 -8.75
C ASN A 197 -1.53 5.49 -8.38
N VAL A 198 -1.24 5.11 -7.13
CA VAL A 198 -1.24 3.72 -6.65
C VAL A 198 -2.14 3.54 -5.42
N PRO A 199 -2.75 2.36 -5.21
CA PRO A 199 -3.40 2.06 -3.94
C PRO A 199 -2.36 1.94 -2.82
N VAL A 200 -2.70 2.40 -1.61
CA VAL A 200 -1.84 2.36 -0.42
C VAL A 200 -2.59 1.68 0.72
N ASN A 201 -1.92 0.82 1.49
CA ASN A 201 -2.53 0.13 2.62
C ASN A 201 -2.11 0.78 3.95
N MET A 202 -3.05 1.41 4.64
CA MET A 202 -2.84 2.12 5.90
C MET A 202 -3.29 1.24 7.08
N VAL A 203 -2.47 0.26 7.43
CA VAL A 203 -2.75 -0.66 8.56
C VAL A 203 -2.36 0.02 9.87
N TYR A 204 -3.25 0.86 10.40
CA TYR A 204 -2.94 1.74 11.54
C TYR A 204 -2.48 0.99 12.80
N SER A 205 -2.92 -0.26 13.03
CA SER A 205 -2.40 -1.12 14.11
C SER A 205 -0.89 -1.34 14.05
N ASP A 206 -0.30 -1.28 12.85
CA ASP A 206 1.10 -1.62 12.60
C ASP A 206 1.96 -0.36 12.50
N ILE A 207 1.37 0.73 11.96
CA ILE A 207 2.07 1.97 11.60
C ILE A 207 1.83 3.13 12.57
N THR A 208 0.90 3.06 13.53
CA THR A 208 0.68 4.16 14.52
C THR A 208 1.13 3.78 15.91
N ARG A 209 1.81 4.68 16.61
CA ARG A 209 2.09 4.57 18.05
C ARG A 209 1.90 5.94 18.70
N LEU A 210 1.58 6.00 19.99
CA LEU A 210 1.82 7.23 20.76
C LEU A 210 3.21 7.21 21.37
N VAL A 211 3.87 8.36 21.40
CA VAL A 211 5.09 8.61 22.16
C VAL A 211 4.71 9.54 23.30
N LEU A 212 4.75 9.00 24.52
CA LEU A 212 4.46 9.73 25.75
C LEU A 212 5.70 10.50 26.26
N PRO A 213 5.52 11.43 27.21
CA PRO A 213 6.61 12.05 27.95
C PRO A 213 7.61 11.00 28.49
N GLY A 214 8.91 11.29 28.35
CA GLY A 214 9.97 10.33 28.68
C GLY A 214 10.22 9.26 27.60
N GLY A 215 9.55 9.31 26.45
CA GLY A 215 9.81 8.44 25.30
C GLY A 215 9.15 7.06 25.37
N LYS A 216 8.25 6.81 26.34
CA LYS A 216 7.47 5.57 26.42
C LYS A 216 6.56 5.47 25.19
N VAL A 217 6.69 4.38 24.44
CA VAL A 217 5.87 4.10 23.25
C VAL A 217 4.64 3.26 23.64
N VAL A 218 3.47 3.64 23.14
CA VAL A 218 2.19 2.96 23.38
C VAL A 218 1.58 2.48 22.06
N GLN A 219 1.08 1.24 22.09
CA GLN A 219 0.37 0.58 20.98
C GLN A 219 -1.10 1.02 20.94
N PRO A 220 -1.76 1.02 19.77
CA PRO A 220 -3.22 1.15 19.69
C PRO A 220 -3.93 0.06 20.50
N THR A 221 -5.02 0.41 21.19
CA THR A 221 -5.98 -0.56 21.78
C THR A 221 -7.04 -0.95 20.77
N TYR A 222 -7.44 0.01 19.93
CA TYR A 222 -8.47 -0.18 18.91
C TYR A 222 -8.20 0.73 17.72
N VAL A 223 -8.66 0.28 16.55
CA VAL A 223 -8.56 0.97 15.28
C VAL A 223 -9.91 0.85 14.60
N ASN A 224 -10.55 1.97 14.31
CA ASN A 224 -11.72 1.99 13.47
C ASN A 224 -11.30 2.24 12.02
N GLY A 225 -11.23 1.14 11.26
CA GLY A 225 -10.83 1.14 9.85
C GLY A 225 -9.41 0.63 9.62
N ASN A 226 -9.25 -0.25 8.63
CA ASN A 226 -7.95 -0.62 8.07
C ASN A 226 -8.00 -0.24 6.59
N ALA A 227 -7.48 0.94 6.25
CA ALA A 227 -7.75 1.58 4.98
C ALA A 227 -6.83 1.05 3.87
N GLY A 228 -7.32 0.07 3.13
CA GLY A 228 -6.91 -0.15 1.73
C GLY A 228 -7.39 1.03 0.89
N LEU A 229 -6.55 2.06 0.75
CA LEU A 229 -6.90 3.36 0.19
C LEU A 229 -6.56 3.43 -1.30
N ALA A 230 -7.57 3.34 -2.16
CA ALA A 230 -7.40 3.42 -3.61
C ALA A 230 -6.79 4.77 -4.07
N ALA A 231 -6.17 4.78 -5.25
CA ALA A 231 -5.62 5.98 -5.87
C ALA A 231 -6.70 7.06 -6.07
N GLY A 232 -6.37 8.31 -5.75
CA GLY A 232 -7.29 9.45 -5.83
C GLY A 232 -8.47 9.40 -4.85
N LYS A 233 -8.34 8.70 -3.72
CA LYS A 233 -9.39 8.58 -2.69
C LYS A 233 -8.90 9.01 -1.32
N SER A 234 -9.86 9.50 -0.53
CA SER A 234 -9.66 9.87 0.87
C SER A 234 -10.52 8.99 1.78
N HIS A 235 -10.05 8.74 2.99
CA HIS A 235 -10.78 8.01 4.03
C HIS A 235 -10.53 8.64 5.40
N SER A 236 -11.50 8.50 6.32
CA SER A 236 -11.37 9.00 7.68
C SER A 236 -11.56 7.85 8.66
N ASP A 237 -10.60 7.74 9.56
CA ASP A 237 -10.41 6.65 10.51
C ASP A 237 -10.15 7.24 11.89
N TRP A 238 -10.20 6.41 12.93
CA TRP A 238 -9.65 6.81 14.23
C TRP A 238 -8.92 5.66 14.93
N VAL A 239 -7.98 6.06 15.78
CA VAL A 239 -7.11 5.15 16.53
C VAL A 239 -7.18 5.50 18.01
N ASP A 240 -7.44 4.49 18.83
CA ASP A 240 -7.58 4.62 20.27
C ASP A 240 -6.34 4.05 20.98
N PHE A 241 -5.96 4.70 22.08
CA PHE A 241 -4.81 4.33 22.89
C PHE A 241 -5.13 4.48 24.37
N ALA A 242 -4.75 3.48 25.18
CA ALA A 242 -4.76 3.60 26.63
C ALA A 242 -3.66 4.57 27.08
N VAL A 243 -4.03 5.66 27.75
CA VAL A 243 -3.09 6.65 28.30
C VAL A 243 -3.55 7.09 29.69
N PRO A 244 -2.64 7.30 30.66
CA PRO A 244 -3.03 7.69 32.01
C PRO A 244 -3.90 8.96 32.04
N SER A 245 -4.96 8.94 32.82
CA SER A 245 -5.88 10.07 33.02
C SER A 245 -5.11 11.32 33.44
N GLY A 246 -5.34 12.44 32.75
CA GLY A 246 -4.62 13.69 32.97
C GLY A 246 -3.30 13.83 32.20
N THR A 247 -2.93 12.88 31.33
CA THR A 247 -1.80 13.08 30.41
C THR A 247 -2.07 14.27 29.48
N ASN A 248 -1.16 15.25 29.50
CA ASN A 248 -1.25 16.46 28.68
C ASN A 248 -0.97 16.14 27.19
N THR A 249 -1.98 16.27 26.32
CA THR A 249 -1.85 16.03 24.86
C THR A 249 -0.72 16.84 24.21
N GLY A 250 -0.46 18.06 24.69
CA GLY A 250 0.60 18.92 24.17
C GLY A 250 2.02 18.34 24.33
N GLN A 251 2.20 17.31 25.17
CA GLN A 251 3.46 16.61 25.40
C GLN A 251 3.51 15.19 24.77
N ILE A 252 2.48 14.82 24.01
CA ILE A 252 2.38 13.54 23.29
C ILE A 252 2.69 13.77 21.81
N ALA A 253 3.29 12.79 21.14
CA ALA A 253 3.33 12.72 19.69
C ALA A 253 2.63 11.46 19.17
N LEU A 254 1.94 11.57 18.04
CA LEU A 254 1.58 10.41 17.20
C LEU A 254 2.76 10.10 16.30
N ARG A 255 3.31 8.90 16.45
CA ARG A 255 4.30 8.32 15.56
C ARG A 255 3.62 7.60 14.41
N LEU A 256 3.98 7.96 13.18
CA LEU A 256 3.65 7.22 11.96
C LEU A 256 4.88 6.45 11.44
N GLY A 257 4.68 5.21 11.02
CA GLY A 257 5.69 4.30 10.49
C GLY A 257 5.97 3.11 11.40
N GLY A 258 6.01 1.93 10.79
CA GLY A 258 6.31 0.66 11.45
C GLY A 258 7.73 0.58 12.01
N ALA A 259 8.05 -0.53 12.69
CA ALA A 259 9.34 -0.69 13.38
C ALA A 259 10.58 -0.70 12.45
N ASN A 260 10.37 -1.04 11.17
CA ASN A 260 11.40 -1.15 10.14
C ASN A 260 11.38 0.03 9.13
N GLU A 261 10.53 1.02 9.36
CA GLU A 261 10.36 2.19 8.49
C GLU A 261 10.98 3.44 9.11
N ALA A 262 11.15 4.48 8.30
CA ALA A 262 11.44 5.82 8.77
C ALA A 262 10.21 6.36 9.52
N GLN A 263 10.41 6.78 10.76
CA GLN A 263 9.33 7.17 11.67
C GLN A 263 9.15 8.69 11.69
N ILE A 264 7.88 9.11 11.69
CA ILE A 264 7.44 10.51 11.66
C ILE A 264 6.71 10.79 12.97
N ASP A 265 7.28 11.63 13.84
CA ASP A 265 6.67 12.01 15.11
C ASP A 265 5.92 13.34 14.96
N VAL A 266 4.60 13.27 15.00
CA VAL A 266 3.70 14.43 14.90
C VAL A 266 3.26 14.83 16.30
N SER A 267 3.73 15.99 16.80
CA SER A 267 3.24 16.48 18.11
C SER A 267 1.74 16.75 18.06
N LEU A 268 1.02 16.31 19.10
CA LEU A 268 -0.42 16.48 19.28
C LEU A 268 -0.79 17.87 19.86
N SER A 269 0.17 18.79 19.91
CA SER A 269 -0.05 20.21 20.20
C SER A 269 -0.52 20.98 18.95
N SER A 270 -0.89 22.24 19.13
CA SER A 270 -1.20 23.16 18.02
C SER A 270 0.02 23.57 17.17
N ASN A 271 1.25 23.28 17.62
CA ASN A 271 2.48 23.51 16.87
C ASN A 271 3.23 22.19 16.69
N SER A 272 2.80 21.42 15.69
CA SER A 272 3.14 20.01 15.54
C SER A 272 4.55 19.70 15.03
N GLY A 273 5.33 20.72 14.63
CA GLY A 273 6.74 20.57 14.22
C GLY A 273 6.97 19.81 12.89
N VAL A 274 5.92 19.52 12.12
CA VAL A 274 5.99 18.60 10.96
C VAL A 274 6.78 19.10 9.76
N SER A 275 7.28 20.35 9.77
CA SER A 275 8.10 20.92 8.69
C SER A 275 9.39 20.13 8.42
N THR A 276 9.95 19.46 9.44
CA THR A 276 11.09 18.54 9.32
C THR A 276 10.81 17.33 8.43
N TYR A 277 9.54 16.97 8.24
CA TYR A 277 9.10 15.83 7.43
C TYR A 277 8.59 16.23 6.03
N GLN A 278 8.55 17.52 5.72
CA GLN A 278 8.18 17.99 4.39
C GLN A 278 9.35 17.80 3.39
N PRO A 279 9.07 17.55 2.10
CA PRO A 279 10.11 17.44 1.08
C PRO A 279 10.99 18.71 1.02
N GLN A 280 12.32 18.52 0.97
CA GLN A 280 13.26 19.64 0.91
C GLN A 280 14.07 19.62 -0.39
N THR A 281 13.89 20.66 -1.21
CA THR A 281 14.61 20.79 -2.49
C THR A 281 15.84 21.69 -2.35
N THR A 282 16.95 21.24 -2.90
CA THR A 282 18.14 22.04 -3.23
C THR A 282 18.16 22.28 -4.74
N GLN A 283 18.30 23.54 -5.14
CA GLN A 283 18.57 23.91 -6.54
C GLN A 283 20.08 23.77 -6.79
N ILE A 284 20.45 23.16 -7.92
CA ILE A 284 21.83 22.79 -8.24
C ILE A 284 22.28 23.47 -9.53
N GLY A 285 21.55 23.25 -10.64
CA GLY A 285 21.78 23.91 -11.93
C GLY A 285 23.18 23.70 -12.52
N LYS A 286 23.80 22.53 -12.31
CA LYS A 286 25.19 22.24 -12.74
C LYS A 286 25.24 21.12 -13.77
N ALA A 287 26.10 21.26 -14.76
CA ALA A 287 26.44 20.20 -15.69
C ALA A 287 27.12 19.03 -14.97
N LEU A 288 26.99 17.81 -15.51
CA LEU A 288 27.75 16.64 -15.04
C LEU A 288 29.17 16.67 -15.62
N ASP A 289 30.17 16.40 -14.79
CA ASP A 289 31.57 16.29 -15.21
C ASP A 289 31.74 15.04 -16.09
N SER A 290 32.09 15.26 -17.36
CA SER A 290 32.45 14.22 -18.31
C SER A 290 33.36 14.82 -19.39
N LYS A 291 34.31 14.04 -19.93
CA LYS A 291 35.22 14.53 -20.97
C LYS A 291 34.60 14.53 -22.37
N GLU A 292 33.62 13.65 -22.59
CA GLU A 292 33.05 13.40 -23.91
C GLU A 292 31.51 13.36 -23.93
N SER A 293 30.86 13.76 -22.82
CA SER A 293 29.40 13.69 -22.59
C SER A 293 28.79 12.29 -22.64
N PHE A 294 28.07 11.87 -21.58
CA PHE A 294 27.45 10.54 -21.54
C PHE A 294 26.42 10.40 -22.68
N TYR A 295 26.70 9.48 -23.62
CA TYR A 295 25.97 9.29 -24.88
C TYR A 295 25.97 10.49 -25.84
N GLY A 296 26.90 11.44 -25.73
CA GLY A 296 26.91 12.64 -26.59
C GLY A 296 25.88 13.72 -26.20
N LEU A 297 25.35 13.65 -24.96
CA LEU A 297 24.24 14.47 -24.48
C LEU A 297 24.68 15.43 -23.36
N ASP A 298 24.13 16.66 -23.36
CA ASP A 298 24.42 17.65 -22.34
C ASP A 298 23.54 17.41 -21.09
N TRP A 299 24.10 16.77 -20.07
CA TRP A 299 23.41 16.48 -18.82
C TRP A 299 23.59 17.60 -17.79
N THR A 300 22.49 18.13 -17.27
CA THR A 300 22.46 19.07 -16.14
C THR A 300 21.68 18.48 -14.98
N LEU A 301 22.28 18.46 -13.79
CA LEU A 301 21.57 18.23 -12.53
C LEU A 301 20.92 19.56 -12.10
N ASP A 302 19.61 19.64 -12.30
CA ASP A 302 18.82 20.85 -12.07
C ASP A 302 18.56 21.03 -10.57
N SER A 303 18.06 19.99 -9.90
CA SER A 303 17.71 20.01 -8.49
C SER A 303 17.75 18.62 -7.86
N ALA A 304 17.80 18.57 -6.53
CA ALA A 304 17.63 17.36 -5.74
C ALA A 304 16.66 17.59 -4.58
N THR A 305 15.72 16.68 -4.37
CA THR A 305 14.70 16.74 -3.32
C THR A 305 14.84 15.55 -2.37
N THR A 306 15.05 15.83 -1.07
CA THR A 306 15.00 14.81 -0.01
C THR A 306 13.58 14.67 0.53
N GLN A 307 13.12 13.44 0.78
CA GLN A 307 11.79 13.16 1.32
C GLN A 307 11.69 11.80 2.02
N TRP A 308 10.73 11.66 2.92
CA TRP A 308 10.55 10.45 3.75
C TRP A 308 9.69 9.35 3.09
N SER A 309 9.00 9.66 1.99
CA SER A 309 8.20 8.72 1.23
C SER A 309 8.16 9.03 -0.27
N ILE A 310 7.76 8.03 -1.04
CA ILE A 310 7.29 8.14 -2.44
C ILE A 310 5.90 7.51 -2.53
N ASP A 311 5.27 7.59 -3.70
CA ASP A 311 3.98 6.97 -4.00
C ASP A 311 3.90 5.51 -3.52
N GLY A 312 3.08 5.27 -2.50
CA GLY A 312 2.82 3.97 -1.89
C GLY A 312 3.95 3.37 -1.05
N LYS A 313 5.03 4.11 -0.75
CA LYS A 313 6.17 3.58 0.05
C LYS A 313 6.75 4.61 1.01
N GLN A 314 6.78 4.25 2.29
CA GLN A 314 7.62 4.92 3.29
C GLN A 314 9.08 4.47 3.10
N ALA A 315 10.04 5.34 3.41
CA ALA A 315 11.45 4.95 3.45
C ALA A 315 11.70 3.91 4.57
N SER A 316 12.69 3.04 4.40
CA SER A 316 13.13 2.13 5.47
C SER A 316 13.80 2.89 6.63
N LYS A 317 13.83 2.30 7.82
CA LYS A 317 14.44 2.91 9.01
C LYS A 317 15.88 3.33 8.75
N GLY A 318 16.21 4.59 9.08
CA GLY A 318 17.54 5.17 8.85
C GLY A 318 17.81 5.64 7.41
N MET A 319 16.83 5.49 6.50
CA MET A 319 16.94 5.86 5.09
C MET A 319 15.98 7.01 4.75
N ARG A 320 16.30 7.74 3.68
CA ARG A 320 15.41 8.72 3.03
C ARG A 320 15.48 8.58 1.52
N TYR A 321 14.43 9.03 0.83
CA TYR A 321 14.46 9.13 -0.61
C TYR A 321 15.14 10.42 -1.05
N VAL A 322 15.97 10.34 -2.09
CA VAL A 322 16.53 11.48 -2.83
C VAL A 322 16.08 11.38 -4.27
N THR A 323 15.29 12.35 -4.71
CA THR A 323 14.87 12.49 -6.11
C THR A 323 15.71 13.57 -6.78
N VAL A 324 16.56 13.18 -7.73
CA VAL A 324 17.27 14.13 -8.60
C VAL A 324 16.44 14.45 -9.83
N THR A 325 16.46 15.71 -10.26
CA THR A 325 15.86 16.18 -11.51
C THR A 325 16.97 16.48 -12.50
N LEU A 326 16.98 15.76 -13.62
CA LEU A 326 17.94 15.97 -14.71
C LEU A 326 17.28 16.73 -15.85
N LYS A 327 18.04 17.62 -16.48
CA LYS A 327 17.72 18.23 -17.78
C LYS A 327 18.75 17.77 -18.80
N VAL A 328 18.29 17.49 -20.02
CA VAL A 328 19.08 16.92 -21.10
C VAL A 328 18.87 17.74 -22.36
N ASN A 329 19.97 18.20 -22.96
CA ASN A 329 19.98 18.72 -24.32
C ASN A 329 20.72 17.74 -25.25
N SER A 330 20.36 17.76 -26.52
CA SER A 330 20.96 16.94 -27.57
C SER A 330 21.36 17.86 -28.72
N ALA A 331 22.66 18.09 -28.88
CA ALA A 331 23.23 18.71 -30.08
C ALA A 331 23.48 17.69 -31.21
N LEU A 332 23.02 16.45 -31.04
CA LEU A 332 23.25 15.35 -31.97
C LEU A 332 22.29 15.44 -33.17
N GLU A 333 22.77 15.02 -34.35
CA GLU A 333 21.99 14.87 -35.58
C GLU A 333 21.11 13.60 -35.61
N GLN A 334 21.20 12.78 -34.55
CA GLN A 334 20.54 11.48 -34.41
C GLN A 334 19.95 11.33 -33.00
N THR A 335 18.89 10.51 -32.87
CA THR A 335 18.31 10.17 -31.56
C THR A 335 19.32 9.35 -30.74
N ALA A 336 19.61 9.80 -29.52
CA ALA A 336 20.39 9.03 -28.56
C ALA A 336 19.48 8.10 -27.76
N ILE A 337 19.95 6.89 -27.46
CA ILE A 337 19.21 5.89 -26.69
C ILE A 337 20.10 5.35 -25.55
N PRO A 338 20.20 6.08 -24.41
CA PRO A 338 20.93 5.60 -23.24
C PRO A 338 20.27 4.39 -22.55
N GLY A 339 19.00 4.11 -22.84
CA GLY A 339 18.23 3.05 -22.19
C GLY A 339 17.63 3.49 -20.86
N SER A 340 17.32 2.53 -19.98
CA SER A 340 16.65 2.82 -18.71
C SER A 340 17.63 3.30 -17.65
N ALA A 341 17.28 4.36 -16.90
CA ALA A 341 18.13 4.88 -15.83
C ALA A 341 18.46 3.83 -14.75
N PHE A 342 17.62 2.80 -14.58
CA PHE A 342 17.89 1.66 -13.69
C PHE A 342 19.13 0.85 -14.07
N ASP A 343 19.61 0.96 -15.32
CA ASP A 343 20.71 0.17 -15.86
C ASP A 343 22.05 0.93 -15.82
N TYR A 344 22.04 2.27 -15.84
CA TYR A 344 23.25 3.11 -15.85
C TYR A 344 23.38 4.14 -14.72
N ALA A 345 22.35 4.48 -13.97
CA ALA A 345 22.45 5.52 -12.94
C ALA A 345 22.70 4.93 -11.54
N THR A 346 23.60 5.54 -10.78
CA THR A 346 23.80 5.24 -9.34
C THR A 346 23.99 6.50 -8.52
N LEU A 347 23.56 6.47 -7.26
CA LEU A 347 23.80 7.56 -6.30
C LEU A 347 24.61 7.02 -5.11
N THR A 348 25.81 7.55 -4.93
CA THR A 348 26.68 7.22 -3.79
C THR A 348 26.45 8.21 -2.64
N ALA A 349 26.28 7.66 -1.45
CA ALA A 349 26.00 8.37 -0.20
C ALA A 349 26.83 7.73 0.92
N GLY A 350 27.93 8.38 1.32
CA GLY A 350 28.93 7.77 2.19
C GLY A 350 29.50 6.49 1.56
N SER A 351 29.41 5.36 2.28
CA SER A 351 29.81 4.04 1.79
C SER A 351 28.72 3.29 1.00
N THR A 352 27.52 3.85 0.85
CA THR A 352 26.37 3.19 0.21
C THR A 352 26.20 3.68 -1.23
N THR A 353 26.21 2.78 -2.20
CA THR A 353 25.82 3.08 -3.59
C THR A 353 24.42 2.54 -3.86
N ALA A 354 23.47 3.45 -4.05
CA ALA A 354 22.08 3.14 -4.35
C ALA A 354 21.82 3.05 -5.86
N ARG A 355 21.00 2.07 -6.25
CA ARG A 355 20.35 2.02 -7.58
C ARG A 355 19.02 2.78 -7.53
N PRO A 356 18.45 3.18 -8.69
CA PRO A 356 17.16 3.84 -8.72
C PRO A 356 16.05 2.94 -8.15
N ALA A 357 15.14 3.54 -7.39
CA ALA A 357 13.90 2.96 -6.90
C ALA A 357 12.70 3.36 -7.80
N LEU A 358 12.77 4.52 -8.44
CA LEU A 358 11.79 5.06 -9.38
C LEU A 358 12.51 5.98 -10.38
N THR A 359 11.99 6.12 -11.59
CA THR A 359 12.45 7.14 -12.55
C THR A 359 11.33 7.52 -13.52
N THR A 360 11.35 8.77 -13.98
CA THR A 360 10.55 9.27 -15.10
C THR A 360 11.41 9.74 -16.27
N LEU A 361 12.73 9.51 -16.19
CA LEU A 361 13.68 9.94 -17.21
C LEU A 361 13.44 9.16 -18.52
N PRO A 362 13.35 9.85 -19.68
CA PRO A 362 13.19 9.18 -20.97
C PRO A 362 14.33 8.21 -21.28
N VAL A 363 13.99 7.11 -21.96
CA VAL A 363 14.97 6.09 -22.40
C VAL A 363 15.71 6.49 -23.68
N SER A 364 15.25 7.55 -24.34
CA SER A 364 15.77 8.09 -25.59
C SER A 364 15.55 9.60 -25.66
N PHE A 365 16.42 10.29 -26.39
CA PHE A 365 16.41 11.75 -26.57
C PHE A 365 16.56 12.05 -28.06
N ASP A 366 15.57 12.73 -28.64
CA ASP A 366 15.57 13.03 -30.07
C ASP A 366 16.65 14.03 -30.47
N LYS A 367 17.03 14.02 -31.74
CA LYS A 367 17.99 14.96 -32.31
C LYS A 367 17.57 16.42 -32.07
N GLY A 368 18.52 17.30 -31.75
CA GLY A 368 18.26 18.72 -31.51
C GLY A 368 17.41 19.05 -30.27
N THR A 369 17.08 18.08 -29.41
CA THR A 369 16.23 18.27 -28.23
C THR A 369 16.84 19.28 -27.25
N GLN A 370 16.00 20.15 -26.68
CA GLN A 370 16.41 21.15 -25.68
C GLN A 370 15.50 21.06 -24.45
N GLY A 371 16.11 20.98 -23.27
CA GLY A 371 15.43 21.09 -21.98
C GLY A 371 14.56 19.90 -21.57
N THR A 372 14.66 18.74 -22.24
CA THR A 372 13.92 17.54 -21.84
C THR A 372 14.33 17.13 -20.43
N SER A 373 13.34 16.95 -19.56
CA SER A 373 13.55 16.74 -18.14
C SER A 373 12.92 15.43 -17.66
N GLY A 374 13.50 14.86 -16.62
CA GLY A 374 12.97 13.70 -15.93
C GLY A 374 13.67 13.48 -14.60
N THR A 375 13.11 12.62 -13.76
CA THR A 375 13.63 12.38 -12.41
C THR A 375 14.19 10.97 -12.23
N ILE A 376 15.11 10.83 -11.29
CA ILE A 376 15.57 9.54 -10.77
C ILE A 376 15.51 9.60 -9.25
N THR A 377 14.82 8.65 -8.62
CA THR A 377 14.69 8.58 -7.16
C THR A 377 15.49 7.41 -6.62
N PHE A 378 16.30 7.66 -5.60
CA PHE A 378 17.15 6.70 -4.90
C PHE A 378 16.74 6.61 -3.43
N LEU A 379 17.02 5.48 -2.77
CA LEU A 379 16.90 5.32 -1.31
C LEU A 379 18.30 5.29 -0.71
N VAL A 380 18.64 6.27 0.13
CA VAL A 380 19.99 6.47 0.70
C VAL A 380 19.93 6.68 2.22
N PRO A 381 21.04 6.50 2.96
CA PRO A 381 21.05 6.77 4.40
C PRO A 381 20.72 8.23 4.71
N GLN A 382 19.92 8.45 5.75
CA GLN A 382 19.28 9.74 6.04
C GLN A 382 20.25 10.85 6.52
N ASP A 383 21.41 10.44 7.04
CA ASP A 383 22.45 11.31 7.61
C ASP A 383 23.42 11.86 6.55
N GLN A 384 23.44 11.28 5.35
CA GLN A 384 24.33 11.69 4.27
C GLN A 384 23.80 12.94 3.55
N LYS A 385 24.60 14.01 3.57
CA LYS A 385 24.31 15.28 2.87
C LYS A 385 25.09 15.45 1.57
N HIS A 386 26.33 14.97 1.54
CA HIS A 386 27.19 14.96 0.36
C HIS A 386 26.90 13.71 -0.47
N LEU A 387 26.47 13.89 -1.71
CA LEU A 387 26.02 12.82 -2.60
C LEU A 387 26.72 12.92 -3.95
N THR A 388 27.00 11.77 -4.57
CA THR A 388 27.61 11.69 -5.91
C THR A 388 26.70 10.89 -6.83
N LEU A 389 26.14 11.54 -7.84
CA LEU A 389 25.42 10.89 -8.94
C LEU A 389 26.44 10.51 -10.03
N THR A 390 26.39 9.26 -10.48
CA THR A 390 27.17 8.76 -11.62
C THR A 390 26.27 8.09 -12.64
N LEU A 391 26.47 8.43 -13.91
CA LEU A 391 25.89 7.77 -15.08
C LEU A 391 27.01 6.94 -15.72
N HIS A 392 26.90 5.62 -15.63
CA HIS A 392 27.91 4.64 -16.05
C HIS A 392 27.84 4.39 -17.56
N ALA A 393 28.92 4.69 -18.27
CA ALA A 393 29.04 4.40 -19.70
C ALA A 393 29.14 2.88 -19.96
N PRO A 394 28.50 2.34 -21.01
CA PRO A 394 28.66 0.93 -21.35
C PRO A 394 30.12 0.61 -21.67
N THR A 395 30.65 -0.48 -21.11
CA THR A 395 32.03 -0.90 -21.32
C THR A 395 32.31 -1.11 -22.80
N GLY A 396 33.36 -0.45 -23.32
CA GLY A 396 33.75 -0.54 -24.74
C GLY A 396 32.94 0.34 -25.70
N SER A 397 32.02 1.18 -25.22
CA SER A 397 31.24 2.11 -26.06
C SER A 397 32.00 3.34 -26.56
N GLY A 398 33.21 3.59 -26.04
CA GLY A 398 33.97 4.82 -26.27
C GLY A 398 33.62 5.95 -25.30
N PHE A 399 32.37 6.04 -24.85
CA PHE A 399 31.94 7.06 -23.89
C PHE A 399 32.58 6.87 -22.50
N THR A 400 32.75 8.00 -21.78
CA THR A 400 33.15 8.03 -20.37
C THR A 400 31.94 8.20 -19.46
N ASP A 401 32.04 7.74 -18.21
CA ASP A 401 31.05 8.06 -17.17
C ASP A 401 30.86 9.58 -17.03
N ALA A 402 29.64 9.98 -16.67
CA ALA A 402 29.33 11.36 -16.29
C ALA A 402 28.99 11.40 -14.80
N THR A 403 29.68 12.25 -14.03
CA THR A 403 29.55 12.29 -12.56
C THR A 403 29.29 13.71 -12.06
N ILE A 404 28.53 13.85 -10.99
CA ILE A 404 28.43 15.11 -10.25
C ILE A 404 28.30 14.87 -8.74
N THR A 405 29.05 15.63 -7.96
CA THR A 405 28.90 15.70 -6.50
C THR A 405 28.12 16.95 -6.10
N PHE A 406 27.15 16.78 -5.21
CA PHE A 406 26.24 17.83 -4.78
C PHE A 406 25.76 17.62 -3.34
N ASP A 407 25.21 18.69 -2.75
CA ASP A 407 24.75 18.69 -1.38
C ASP A 407 23.22 18.75 -1.30
N VAL A 408 22.65 17.99 -0.37
CA VAL A 408 21.23 18.05 0.00
C VAL A 408 21.06 18.54 1.44
N LYS A 409 19.88 19.08 1.74
CA LYS A 409 19.53 19.59 3.07
C LYS A 409 19.40 18.48 4.11
#